data_AF-A0A1I6DY75-F1
#
_entry.id   AF-A0A1I6DY75-F1
#
_cell.length_a   1.000
_cell.length_b   1.000
_cell.length_c   1.000
_cell.angle_alpha   90.00
_cell.angle_beta   90.00
_cell.angle_gamma   90.00
#
_symmetry.space_group_name_H-M   'P 1'
#
loop_
_entity.id
_entity.type
_entity.pdbx_description
1 polymer ?
#
loop_
_entity_poly.entity_id
_entity_poly.type
_entity_poly.pdbx_seq_one_letter_code
_entity_poly.pdbx_strand_id
1 'polypeptide(L)' 'MNRRELEKKLENLQEDLEDLKQERHFMLEKTTIHVPGHARHRYEAEIKELEEKIKEIEKLLAENK' A
#
# COMPACT_ATOMS: atom_id res chain seq x y z
N MET A 1 -20.99 -3.03 2.38
CA MET A 1 -19.95 -4.04 2.15
C MET A 1 -20.14 -5.15 3.16
N ASN A 2 -20.21 -6.38 2.70
CA ASN A 2 -20.27 -7.53 3.59
C ASN A 2 -18.85 -7.85 4.10
N ARG A 3 -18.71 -8.54 5.24
CA ARG A 3 -17.40 -8.83 5.87
C ARG A 3 -16.41 -9.46 4.89
N ARG A 4 -16.86 -10.44 4.09
CA ARG A 4 -16.05 -11.07 3.03
C ARG A 4 -15.55 -10.09 1.97
N GLU A 5 -16.32 -9.06 1.65
CA GLU A 5 -15.89 -8.03 0.69
C GLU A 5 -14.80 -7.15 1.29
N LEU A 6 -14.89 -6.84 2.58
CA LEU A 6 -13.86 -6.09 3.31
C LEU A 6 -12.58 -6.92 3.45
N GLU A 7 -12.68 -8.21 3.78
CA GLU A 7 -11.53 -9.13 3.85
C GLU A 7 -10.85 -9.26 2.48
N LYS A 8 -11.62 -9.43 1.41
CA LYS A 8 -11.07 -9.47 0.05
C LYS A 8 -10.43 -8.14 -0.34
N LYS A 9 -11.05 -7.00 0.01
CA LYS A 9 -10.48 -5.68 -0.28
C LYS A 9 -9.20 -5.43 0.52
N LEU A 10 -9.14 -5.91 1.76
CA LEU A 10 -7.93 -5.87 2.59
C LEU A 10 -6.80 -6.66 1.94
N GLU A 11 -7.07 -7.89 1.49
CA GLU A 11 -6.09 -8.74 0.79
C GLU A 11 -5.53 -8.04 -0.46
N ASN A 12 -6.41 -7.47 -1.31
CA ASN A 12 -5.97 -6.73 -2.50
C ASN A 12 -5.10 -5.52 -2.12
N LEU A 13 -5.50 -4.73 -1.12
CA LEU A 13 -4.70 -3.57 -0.68
C LEU A 13 -3.34 -3.97 -0.12
N GLN A 14 -3.23 -5.14 0.52
CA GLN A 14 -1.96 -5.67 1.01
C GLN A 14 -1.07 -6.13 -0.14
N GLU A 15 -1.63 -6.79 -1.16
CA GLU A 15 -0.90 -7.11 -2.40
C GLU A 15 -0.41 -5.84 -3.11
N ASP A 16 -1.28 -4.85 -3.32
CA ASP A 16 -0.91 -3.55 -3.91
C ASP A 16 0.22 -2.86 -3.12
N LEU A 17 0.17 -2.91 -1.78
CA LEU A 17 1.20 -2.34 -0.92
C LEU A 17 2.54 -3.07 -1.07
N GLU A 18 2.51 -4.40 -1.20
CA GLU A 18 3.71 -5.21 -1.39
C GLU A 18 4.33 -4.96 -2.76
N ASP A 19 3.52 -4.94 -3.82
CA ASP A 19 3.96 -4.66 -5.19
C ASP A 19 4.59 -3.26 -5.29
N LEU A 20 3.96 -2.25 -4.68
CA LEU A 20 4.49 -0.89 -4.63
C LEU A 20 5.81 -0.80 -3.83
N LYS A 21 5.94 -1.56 -2.73
CA LYS A 21 7.20 -1.63 -1.96
C LYS A 21 8.30 -2.32 -2.77
N GLN A 22 7.98 -3.37 -3.53
CA GLN A 22 8.92 -4.03 -4.42
C GLN A 22 9.35 -3.13 -5.58
N GLU A 23 8.41 -2.43 -6.22
CA GLU A 23 8.71 -1.46 -7.29
C GLU A 23 9.62 -0.35 -6.75
N ARG A 24 9.29 0.22 -5.59
CA ARG A 24 10.13 1.22 -4.92
C ARG A 24 11.52 0.68 -4.63
N HIS A 25 11.65 -0.52 -4.08
CA HIS A 25 12.95 -1.15 -3.82
C HIS A 25 13.74 -1.38 -5.13
N PHE A 26 13.08 -1.86 -6.18
CA PHE A 26 13.73 -2.08 -7.47
C PHE A 26 14.21 -0.75 -8.10
N MET A 27 13.35 0.27 -8.13
CA MET A 27 13.67 1.59 -8.68
C MET A 27 14.69 2.37 -7.84
N LEU A 28 14.56 2.36 -6.50
CA LEU A 28 15.40 3.20 -5.64
C LEU A 28 16.70 2.52 -5.20
N GLU A 29 16.69 1.21 -4.98
CA GLU A 29 17.85 0.49 -4.42
C GLU A 29 18.63 -0.30 -5.48
N LYS A 30 17.96 -0.80 -6.53
CA LYS A 30 18.61 -1.69 -7.51
C LYS A 30 19.08 -0.98 -8.77
N THR A 31 18.42 0.09 -9.19
CA THR A 31 18.85 0.87 -10.35
C THR A 31 19.88 1.93 -9.98
N THR A 32 21.00 1.95 -10.69
CA THR A 32 22.03 3.01 -10.66
C THR A 32 21.55 4.37 -11.23
N ILE A 33 20.24 4.48 -11.50
CA ILE A 33 19.61 5.68 -12.04
C ILE A 33 19.34 6.62 -10.87
N HIS A 34 19.77 7.87 -11.01
CA HIS A 34 19.43 8.92 -10.06
C HIS A 34 17.91 9.14 -10.09
N VAL A 35 17.20 8.55 -9.13
CA VAL A 35 15.75 8.75 -9.03
C VAL A 35 15.49 10.11 -8.41
N PRO A 36 14.74 11.00 -9.10
CA PRO A 36 14.45 12.33 -8.58
C PRO A 36 13.70 12.21 -7.26
N GLY A 37 14.04 13.06 -6.28
CA GLY A 37 13.40 13.04 -4.95
C GLY A 37 11.87 13.13 -5.01
N HIS A 38 11.31 13.75 -6.04
CA HIS A 38 9.86 13.78 -6.26
C HIS A 38 9.25 12.38 -6.48
N ALA A 39 9.94 11.45 -7.15
CA ALA A 39 9.46 10.09 -7.33
C ALA A 39 9.53 9.29 -6.02
N ARG A 40 10.57 9.50 -5.20
CA ARG A 40 10.64 8.93 -3.84
C ARG A 40 9.46 9.40 -2.98
N HIS A 41 9.18 10.70 -2.99
CA HIS A 41 8.05 11.28 -2.27
C HIS A 41 6.70 10.75 -2.76
N ARG A 42 6.54 10.46 -4.06
CA ARG A 42 5.32 9.82 -4.59
C ARG A 42 5.14 8.42 -4.03
N TYR A 43 6.17 7.57 -4.09
CA TYR A 43 6.12 6.23 -3.51
C TYR A 43 5.81 6.27 -2.01
N GLU A 44 6.42 7.19 -1.26
CA GLU A 44 6.13 7.36 0.16
C GLU A 44 4.69 7.81 0.42
N ALA A 45 4.15 8.71 -0.40
CA ALA A 45 2.76 9.16 -0.29
C ALA A 45 1.77 8.04 -0.62
N GLU A 46 2.01 7.27 -1.69
CA GLU A 46 1.14 6.16 -2.11
C GLU A 46 1.17 5.00 -1.11
N ILE A 47 2.35 4.64 -0.60
CA ILE A 47 2.49 3.66 0.49
C ILE A 47 1.68 4.10 1.70
N LYS A 48 1.81 5.37 2.10
CA LYS A 48 1.11 5.90 3.27
C LYS A 48 -0.41 5.89 3.07
N GLU A 49 -0.88 6.27 1.88
CA GLU A 49 -2.31 6.24 1.55
C GLU A 49 -2.87 4.80 1.60
N LEU A 50 -2.13 3.82 1.06
CA LEU A 50 -2.49 2.40 1.13
C LEU A 50 -2.53 1.90 2.58
N GLU A 51 -1.54 2.26 3.41
CA GLU A 51 -1.51 1.90 4.82
C GLU A 51 -2.69 2.51 5.61
N GLU A 52 -3.09 3.75 5.30
CA GLU A 52 -4.27 4.38 5.90
C GLU A 52 -5.56 3.67 5.47
N LYS A 53 -5.70 3.32 4.19
CA LYS A 53 -6.85 2.55 3.68
C LYS A 53 -6.95 1.16 4.33
N ILE A 54 -5.81 0.48 4.49
CA ILE A 54 -5.72 -0.82 5.18
C ILE A 54 -6.22 -0.67 6.62
N LYS A 55 -5.69 0.31 7.37
CA LYS A 55 -6.13 0.57 8.74
C LYS A 55 -7.62 0.87 8.85
N GLU A 56 -8.18 1.63 7.90
CA GLU A 56 -9.60 1.93 7.88
C GLU A 56 -10.43 0.64 7.68
N ILE A 57 -10.03 -0.22 6.75
CA ILE A 57 -10.71 -1.50 6.51
C ILE A 57 -10.55 -2.46 7.69
N GLU A 58 -9.37 -2.56 8.30
CA GLU A 58 -9.15 -3.36 9.50
C GLU A 58 -10.02 -2.87 10.66
N LYS A 59 -10.15 -1.55 10.84
CA LYS A 59 -11.02 -0.96 11.85
C LYS A 59 -12.49 -1.30 11.56
N LEU A 60 -12.94 -1.17 10.32
CA LEU A 60 -14.30 -1.55 9.93
C LEU A 60 -14.58 -3.04 10.17
N LEU A 61 -13.61 -3.91 9.90
CA LEU A 61 -13.70 -5.35 10.20
C LEU A 61 -13.73 -5.63 11.70
N ALA A 62 -12.98 -4.87 12.50
CA ALA A 62 -12.95 -4.99 13.95
C ALA A 62 -14.23 -4.47 14.63
N GLU A 63 -14.84 -3.41 14.08
CA GLU A 63 -16.13 -2.88 14.56
C GLU A 63 -17.32 -3.73 14.12
N ASN A 64 -17.19 -4.52 13.04
CA ASN A 64 -18.21 -5.50 12.58
C ASN A 64 -17.99 -6.92 13.17
N LYS A 65 -17.41 -7.02 14.36
CA LYS A 65 -17.10 -8.27 15.06
C LYS A 65 -18.23 -8.70 16.00
#